data_AF-A0A5B7IDG2-F1
#
_entry.id   AF-A0A5B7IDG2-F1
#
_cell.length_a   1.000
_cell.length_b   1.000
_cell.length_c   1.000
_cell.angle_alpha   90.00
_cell.angle_beta   90.00
_cell.angle_gamma   90.00
#
_symmetry.space_group_name_H-M   'P 1'
#
loop_
_entity.id
_entity.type
_entity.pdbx_description
1 polymer ?
#
loop_
_entity_poly.entity_id
_entity_poly.type
_entity_poly.pdbx_seq_one_letter_code
_entity_poly.pdbx_strand_id
1 'polypeptide(L)' 'MMQEAWLVHLCLWAAVTAVLVEAATFNLTILHVNDFHARYEETNVFSGRCSDEDKEKNKCYGGFAR' A
#
# COMPACT_ATOMS: atom_id res chain seq x y z
N MET A 1 41.93 -38.76 2.27
CA MET A 1 41.79 -37.43 1.61
C MET A 1 40.52 -37.26 0.79
N MET A 2 39.73 -38.32 0.50
CA MET A 2 38.48 -38.21 -0.29
C MET A 2 37.21 -38.03 0.57
N GLN A 3 37.29 -38.24 1.90
CA GLN A 3 36.14 -38.18 2.81
C GLN A 3 35.76 -36.76 3.27
N GLU A 4 36.58 -35.74 3.00
CA GLU A 4 36.29 -34.34 3.40
C GLU A 4 35.69 -33.53 2.23
N ALA A 5 35.86 -34.01 0.99
CA ALA A 5 35.46 -33.30 -0.22
C ALA A 5 33.94 -33.17 -0.37
N TRP A 6 33.17 -34.18 0.05
CA TRP A 6 31.70 -34.17 -0.05
C TRP A 6 31.07 -33.19 0.95
N LEU A 7 31.64 -33.05 2.15
CA LEU A 7 31.22 -32.05 3.14
C LEU A 7 31.47 -30.63 2.61
N VAL A 8 32.64 -30.40 2.03
CA VAL A 8 32.97 -29.10 1.42
C VAL A 8 32.01 -28.77 0.27
N HIS A 9 31.68 -29.73 -0.59
CA HIS A 9 30.70 -29.52 -1.66
C HIS A 9 29.29 -29.27 -1.12
N LEU A 10 28.84 -30.04 -0.12
CA LEU A 10 27.53 -29.86 0.50
C LEU A 10 27.41 -28.45 1.13
N CYS A 11 28.46 -28.02 1.84
CA CYS A 11 28.54 -26.68 2.42
C CYS A 11 28.56 -25.59 1.36
N LEU A 12 29.28 -25.79 0.25
CA LEU A 12 29.30 -24.87 -0.89
C LEU A 12 27.91 -24.73 -1.52
N TRP A 13 27.20 -25.85 -1.74
CA TRP A 13 25.85 -25.84 -2.27
C TRP A 13 24.85 -25.15 -1.33
N ALA A 14 24.90 -25.45 -0.03
CA ALA A 14 24.04 -24.81 0.96
C ALA A 14 24.29 -23.29 1.06
N ALA A 15 25.55 -22.86 1.00
CA ALA A 15 25.92 -21.45 1.00
C ALA A 15 25.40 -20.72 -0.26
N VAL A 16 25.53 -21.34 -1.44
CA VAL A 16 24.99 -20.79 -2.69
C VAL A 16 23.47 -20.64 -2.61
N THR A 17 22.75 -21.63 -2.09
CA THR A 17 21.29 -21.53 -1.94
C THR A 17 20.86 -20.45 -0.93
N ALA A 18 21.61 -20.26 0.15
CA ALA A 18 21.30 -19.26 1.16
C ALA A 18 21.51 -17.82 0.64
N VAL A 19 22.45 -17.60 -0.27
CA VAL A 19 22.72 -16.30 -0.90
C VAL A 19 21.71 -15.98 -2.02
N LEU A 20 21.10 -17.00 -2.64
CA LEU A 20 20.17 -16.85 -3.76
C LEU A 20 18.69 -16.76 -3.35
N VAL A 21 18.34 -17.03 -2.09
CA VAL A 21 16.98 -16.91 -1.59
C VAL A 21 16.75 -15.49 -1.06
N GLU A 22 16.30 -14.61 -1.96
CA GLU A 22 15.70 -13.33 -1.59
C GLU A 22 14.17 -13.52 -1.55
N ALA A 23 13.58 -13.47 -0.36
CA ALA A 23 12.12 -13.48 -0.22
C ALA A 23 11.58 -12.08 -0.53
N ALA A 24 11.14 -11.85 -1.77
CA ALA A 24 10.57 -10.56 -2.15
C ALA A 24 9.19 -10.36 -1.50
N THR A 25 9.04 -9.30 -0.71
CA THR A 25 7.75 -8.87 -0.18
C THR A 25 7.03 -8.01 -1.22
N PHE A 26 5.81 -8.38 -1.61
CA PHE A 26 4.97 -7.53 -2.47
C PHE A 26 4.13 -6.59 -1.61
N ASN A 27 4.50 -5.31 -1.59
CA ASN A 27 3.72 -4.28 -0.93
C ASN A 27 2.86 -3.53 -1.96
N LEU A 28 1.53 -3.67 -1.85
CA LEU A 28 0.57 -3.02 -2.73
C LEU A 28 -0.35 -2.11 -1.92
N THR A 29 -0.36 -0.82 -2.26
CA THR A 29 -1.32 0.16 -1.74
C THR A 29 -2.31 0.53 -2.83
N ILE A 30 -3.59 0.22 -2.61
CA ILE A 30 -4.67 0.58 -3.53
C ILE A 30 -5.45 1.74 -2.92
N LEU A 31 -5.46 2.87 -3.62
CA LEU A 31 -6.36 3.98 -3.33
C LEU A 31 -7.45 3.97 -4.40
N HIS A 32 -8.71 3.96 -3.99
CA HIS A 32 -9.83 4.02 -4.92
C HIS A 32 -10.92 4.94 -4.37
N VAL A 33 -11.61 5.61 -5.28
CA VAL A 33 -12.87 6.32 -5.04
C VAL A 33 -13.88 5.82 -6.07
N ASN A 34 -15.11 5.60 -5.65
CA ASN A 34 -16.21 5.22 -6.55
C ASN A 34 -17.36 6.22 -6.41
N ASP A 35 -18.17 6.33 -7.47
CA ASP A 35 -19.42 7.11 -7.48
C ASP A 35 -19.27 8.56 -7.00
N PHE A 36 -18.21 9.22 -7.46
CA PHE A 36 -17.93 10.61 -7.09
C PHE A 36 -19.06 11.57 -7.49
N HIS A 37 -19.83 11.24 -8.53
CA HIS A 37 -20.97 12.02 -9.02
C HIS A 37 -20.66 13.52 -9.14
N ALA A 38 -19.49 13.86 -9.69
CA ALA A 38 -19.05 15.24 -9.93
C ALA A 38 -19.02 16.15 -8.68
N ARG A 39 -18.78 15.60 -7.48
CA ARG A 39 -18.64 16.36 -6.23
C ARG A 39 -17.27 17.02 -6.07
N TYR A 40 -16.91 17.87 -7.04
CA TYR A 40 -15.61 18.56 -7.07
C TYR A 40 -15.37 19.45 -5.85
N GLU A 41 -16.42 20.14 -5.38
CA GLU A 41 -16.42 20.92 -4.15
C GLU A 41 -16.82 20.06 -2.95
N GLU A 42 -16.50 20.53 -1.75
CA GLU A 42 -16.92 19.86 -0.51
C GLU A 42 -18.45 19.85 -0.38
N THR A 43 -18.98 18.78 0.22
CA THR A 43 -20.42 18.62 0.45
C THR A 43 -20.75 18.55 1.93
N ASN A 44 -22.01 18.79 2.29
CA ASN A 44 -22.49 18.40 3.61
C ASN A 44 -22.61 16.87 3.72
N VAL A 45 -22.96 16.35 4.90
CA VAL A 45 -23.07 14.90 5.16
C VAL A 45 -24.11 14.19 4.27
N PHE A 46 -25.08 14.93 3.76
CA PHE A 46 -26.13 14.42 2.86
C PHE A 46 -25.74 14.53 1.39
N SER A 47 -24.45 14.75 1.09
CA SER A 47 -23.92 14.86 -0.28
C SER A 47 -24.50 16.02 -1.10
N GLY A 48 -25.12 16.99 -0.41
CA GLY A 48 -25.60 18.25 -0.97
C GLY A 48 -24.57 19.36 -0.84
N ARG A 49 -24.92 20.56 -1.30
CA ARG A 49 -24.04 21.74 -1.22
C ARG A 49 -23.64 22.00 0.24
N CYS A 50 -22.35 22.21 0.50
CA CYS A 50 -21.93 22.64 1.83
C CYS A 50 -22.35 24.09 2.09
N SER A 51 -23.16 24.31 3.12
CA SER A 51 -23.63 25.65 3.50
C SER A 51 -22.58 26.41 4.30
N ASP A 52 -22.76 27.72 4.50
CA ASP A 52 -21.84 28.51 5.33
C ASP A 52 -21.92 28.11 6.81
N GLU A 53 -23.10 27.73 7.31
CA GLU A 53 -23.27 27.16 8.66
C GLU A 53 -22.51 25.83 8.81
N ASP A 54 -22.54 24.98 7.78
CA ASP A 54 -21.75 23.74 7.78
C ASP A 54 -20.24 24.04 7.81
N LYS A 55 -19.77 25.03 7.05
CA LYS A 55 -18.35 25.46 7.08
C LYS A 55 -17.95 25.96 8.47
N GLU A 56 -18.75 26.84 9.07
CA GLU A 56 -18.49 27.37 10.42
C GLU A 56 -18.43 26.27 11.49
N LYS A 57 -19.22 25.21 11.31
CA LYS A 57 -19.25 24.04 12.20
C LYS A 57 -18.26 22.94 11.82
N ASN A 58 -17.42 23.14 10.80
CA ASN A 58 -16.51 22.13 10.24
C ASN A 58 -17.22 20.82 9.82
N LYS A 59 -18.37 20.97 9.14
CA LYS A 59 -19.22 19.89 8.64
C LYS A 59 -19.28 19.82 7.10
N CYS A 60 -18.22 20.30 6.44
CA CYS A 60 -17.98 20.02 5.03
C CYS A 60 -17.05 18.80 4.89
N TYR A 61 -17.32 17.96 3.89
CA TYR A 61 -16.64 16.68 3.69
C TYR A 61 -16.28 16.48 2.22
N GLY A 62 -15.20 15.73 1.97
CA GLY A 62 -14.75 15.40 0.63
C GLY A 62 -14.32 16.64 -0.16
N GLY A 63 -14.70 16.70 -1.43
CA GLY A 63 -14.15 17.62 -2.40
C GLY A 63 -12.82 17.13 -2.95
N PHE A 64 -12.48 17.52 -4.18
CA PHE A 64 -11.28 17.03 -4.87
C PHE A 64 -9.97 17.59 -4.28
N ALA A 65 -10.04 18.74 -3.59
CA ALA A 65 -8.87 19.41 -3.05
C ALA A 65 -8.39 18.86 -1.68
N ARG A 66 -9.26 18.13 -0.96
CA ARG A 66 -8.99 17.59 0.36
C ARG A 66 -8.48 16.15 0.26
#